data_AF-A0A6V7KFX6-F1
#
_entry.id   AF-A0A6V7KFX6-F1
#
_cell.length_a   1.000
_cell.length_b   1.000
_cell.length_c   1.000
_cell.angle_alpha   90.00
_cell.angle_beta   90.00
_cell.angle_gamma   90.00
#
_symmetry.space_group_name_H-M   'P 1'
#
loop_
_entity.id
_entity.type
_entity.pdbx_description
1 polymer ?
#
loop_
_entity_poly.entity_id
_entity_poly.type
_entity_poly.pdbx_seq_one_letter_code
_entity_poly.pdbx_strand_id
1 'polypeptide(L)'
;LAKPIPFNDNQKPINLPSSDVPDGAVVELSGWGAWYNDGKNSEAVSWLQALDVKILSQKTCRRIYGEDSIGDGQVCTLRKPVSGACS
;
A
#
# COMPACT_ATOMS: atom_id res chain seq x y z
N LEU A 1 6.31 -2.73 22.11
CA LEU A 1 7.77 -2.54 22.09
C LEU A 1 8.30 -2.68 23.49
N ALA A 2 9.45 -3.34 23.70
CA ALA A 2 10.05 -3.50 25.02
C ALA A 2 10.69 -2.21 25.57
N LYS A 3 11.05 -1.26 24.70
CA LYS A 3 11.58 0.07 25.02
C LYS A 3 11.07 1.10 24.01
N PRO A 4 11.04 2.41 24.35
CA PRO A 4 10.73 3.47 23.39
C PRO A 4 11.67 3.47 22.19
N ILE A 5 11.17 3.90 21.04
CA ILE A 5 11.97 4.05 19.81
C ILE A 5 12.88 5.29 19.94
N PRO A 6 14.20 5.18 19.70
CA PRO A 6 15.07 6.34 19.59
C PRO A 6 14.90 7.02 18.23
N PHE A 7 14.46 8.28 18.21
CA PHE A 7 14.31 9.01 16.95
C PHE A 7 15.61 9.65 16.48
N ASN A 8 15.82 9.66 15.17
CA ASN A 8 16.99 10.22 14.48
C ASN A 8 16.65 10.48 13.00
N ASP A 9 17.65 10.73 12.16
CA ASP A 9 17.45 11.04 10.74
C ASP A 9 16.83 9.90 9.92
N ASN A 10 17.04 8.64 10.31
CA ASN A 10 16.50 7.46 9.64
C ASN A 10 15.30 6.83 10.36
N GLN A 11 14.90 7.36 11.52
CA GLN A 11 13.82 6.80 12.34
C GLN A 11 12.94 7.92 12.90
N LYS A 12 11.75 8.09 12.32
CA LYS A 12 10.79 9.15 12.67
C LYS A 12 9.37 8.59 12.64
N PRO A 13 8.45 9.12 13.46
CA PRO A 13 7.03 8.77 13.38
C PRO A 13 6.40 9.35 12.11
N ILE A 14 5.32 8.72 11.66
CA ILE A 14 4.40 9.29 10.66
C ILE A 14 3.18 9.89 11.35
N ASN A 15 2.70 11.02 10.85
CA ASN A 15 1.49 11.66 11.38
C ASN A 15 0.24 10.87 10.98
N LEU A 16 -0.71 10.80 11.90
CA LEU A 16 -2.02 10.21 11.60
C LEU A 16 -2.84 11.17 10.73
N PRO A 17 -3.63 10.64 9.77
CA PRO A 17 -4.52 11.47 8.97
C PRO A 17 -5.67 12.00 9.82
N SER A 18 -6.14 13.21 9.49
CA SER A 18 -7.34 13.82 10.08
C SER A 18 -8.59 13.68 9.21
N SER A 19 -8.42 13.17 8.00
CA SER A 19 -9.48 12.98 7.00
C SER A 19 -9.05 11.92 5.99
N ASP A 20 -10.01 11.41 5.22
CA ASP A 20 -9.74 10.45 4.16
C ASP A 20 -8.85 11.03 3.07
N VAL A 21 -8.05 10.15 2.46
CA VAL A 21 -7.21 10.53 1.32
C VAL A 21 -8.10 10.76 0.09
N PRO A 22 -7.95 11.88 -0.63
CA PRO A 22 -8.79 12.17 -1.79
C PRO A 22 -8.71 11.11 -2.88
N ASP A 23 -9.84 10.87 -3.54
CA ASP A 23 -9.91 10.02 -4.73
C ASP A 23 -8.90 10.48 -5.78
N GLY A 24 -8.12 9.53 -6.29
CA GLY A 24 -7.11 9.81 -7.30
C GLY A 24 -5.82 10.46 -6.78
N ALA A 25 -5.66 10.65 -5.48
CA ALA A 25 -4.37 11.03 -4.92
C ALA A 25 -3.30 9.98 -5.24
N VAL A 26 -2.07 10.42 -5.53
CA VAL A 26 -0.91 9.54 -5.64
C VAL A 26 -0.34 9.35 -4.24
N VAL A 27 -0.17 8.10 -3.85
CA VAL A 27 0.39 7.69 -2.56
C VAL A 27 1.53 6.70 -2.79
N GLU A 28 2.48 6.68 -1.87
CA GLU A 28 3.62 5.77 -1.92
C GLU A 28 3.34 4.52 -1.07
N LEU A 29 3.56 3.36 -1.67
CA LEU A 29 3.60 2.07 -0.99
C LEU A 29 5.05 1.59 -0.91
N SER A 30 5.50 1.12 0.25
CA SER A 30 6.85 0.59 0.41
C SER A 30 6.88 -0.77 1.14
N GLY A 31 7.88 -1.60 0.84
CA GLY A 31 8.05 -2.92 1.45
C GLY A 31 9.22 -3.74 0.93
N TRP A 32 9.46 -4.88 1.57
CA TRP A 32 10.51 -5.87 1.23
C TRP A 32 9.93 -7.18 0.66
N GLY A 33 8.69 -7.14 0.17
CA GLY A 33 8.07 -8.29 -0.50
C GLY A 33 8.85 -8.72 -1.73
N ALA A 34 8.45 -9.85 -2.33
CA ALA A 34 9.08 -10.33 -3.54
C ALA A 34 8.96 -9.28 -4.67
N TRP A 35 10.07 -8.97 -5.35
CA TRP A 35 10.03 -8.04 -6.49
C TRP A 35 9.48 -8.70 -7.75
N TYR A 36 9.51 -10.03 -7.79
CA TYR A 36 8.98 -10.86 -8.85
C TYR A 36 8.19 -12.03 -8.27
N ASN A 37 7.02 -12.31 -8.84
CA ASN A 37 6.19 -13.47 -8.53
C ASN A 37 5.39 -13.88 -9.78
N ASP A 38 5.54 -15.13 -10.23
CA ASP A 38 4.77 -15.72 -11.35
C ASP A 38 3.80 -16.83 -10.91
N GLY A 39 3.59 -16.98 -9.59
CA GLY A 39 2.79 -18.03 -8.97
C GLY A 39 3.54 -19.35 -8.74
N LYS A 40 4.75 -19.52 -9.30
CA LYS A 40 5.61 -20.71 -9.10
C LYS A 40 6.95 -20.37 -8.48
N ASN A 41 7.48 -19.20 -8.82
CA ASN A 41 8.75 -18.66 -8.36
C ASN A 41 8.50 -17.28 -7.76
N SER A 42 9.23 -16.97 -6.68
CA SER A 42 9.23 -15.66 -6.07
C SER A 42 10.64 -15.30 -5.63
N GLU A 43 11.07 -14.06 -5.89
CA GLU A 43 12.40 -13.59 -5.50
C GLU A 43 12.29 -12.40 -4.54
N ALA A 44 12.83 -12.57 -3.33
CA ALA A 44 12.88 -11.53 -2.31
C ALA A 44 13.98 -10.50 -2.60
N VAL A 45 13.85 -9.32 -2.00
CA VAL A 45 14.81 -8.21 -2.16
C VAL A 45 15.52 -7.87 -0.87
N SER A 46 16.78 -7.43 -0.99
CA SER A 46 17.58 -6.96 0.15
C SER A 46 17.41 -5.47 0.44
N TRP A 47 16.84 -4.69 -0.50
CA TRP A 47 16.57 -3.26 -0.34
C TRP A 47 15.07 -2.99 -0.27
N LEU A 48 14.70 -1.91 0.43
CA LEU A 48 13.31 -1.44 0.50
C LEU A 48 12.87 -0.98 -0.89
N GLN A 49 11.73 -1.50 -1.37
CA GLN A 49 11.10 -0.99 -2.60
C GLN A 49 10.08 0.08 -2.24
N ALA A 50 9.82 0.99 -3.18
CA ALA A 50 8.74 1.96 -3.13
C ALA A 50 8.02 2.02 -4.49
N LEU A 51 6.70 2.23 -4.46
CA LEU A 51 5.86 2.33 -5.65
C LEU A 51 4.78 3.40 -5.46
N ASP A 52 4.68 4.29 -6.43
CA ASP A 52 3.54 5.20 -6.56
C ASP A 52 2.29 4.48 -7.07
N VAL A 53 1.23 4.52 -6.27
CA VAL A 53 -0.10 4.03 -6.59
C VAL A 53 -1.14 5.14 -6.47
N LYS A 54 -2.29 4.96 -7.11
CA LYS A 54 -3.35 5.98 -7.12
C LYS A 54 -4.55 5.52 -6.30
N ILE A 55 -5.05 6.34 -5.38
CA ILE A 55 -6.25 6.03 -4.60
C ILE A 55 -7.45 5.85 -5.54
N LEU A 56 -8.21 4.77 -5.30
CA LEU A 56 -9.44 4.46 -6.00
C LEU A 56 -10.62 4.77 -5.08
N SER A 57 -11.66 5.40 -5.63
CA SER A 57 -12.87 5.66 -4.84
C SER A 57 -13.47 4.37 -4.27
N GLN A 58 -13.99 4.45 -3.05
CA GLN A 58 -14.62 3.32 -2.39
C GLN A 58 -15.76 2.72 -3.25
N LYS A 59 -16.57 3.60 -3.86
CA LYS A 59 -17.63 3.20 -4.79
C LYS A 59 -17.11 2.38 -5.97
N THR A 60 -15.99 2.80 -6.58
CA THR A 60 -15.39 2.04 -7.67
C THR A 60 -14.82 0.71 -7.17
N CYS A 61 -14.23 0.68 -5.99
CA CYS A 61 -13.69 -0.55 -5.41
C CYS A 61 -14.80 -1.59 -5.16
N ARG A 62 -15.89 -1.18 -4.51
CA ARG A 62 -17.10 -2.00 -4.32
C ARG A 62 -17.68 -2.53 -5.62
N ARG A 63 -17.73 -1.69 -6.66
CA ARG A 63 -18.20 -2.12 -7.98
C ARG A 63 -17.33 -3.23 -8.60
N ILE A 64 -16.02 -3.26 -8.30
CA ILE A 64 -15.08 -4.26 -8.85
C ILE A 64 -15.12 -5.56 -8.04
N TYR A 65 -15.14 -5.47 -6.72
CA TYR A 65 -14.96 -6.63 -5.82
C TYR A 65 -16.26 -7.11 -5.14
N GLY A 66 -17.37 -6.40 -5.32
CA GLY A 66 -18.66 -6.64 -4.67
C GLY A 66 -18.93 -5.65 -3.53
N GLU A 67 -20.18 -5.18 -3.41
CA GLU A 67 -20.59 -4.20 -2.40
C GLU A 67 -20.35 -4.69 -0.97
N ASP A 68 -20.61 -5.98 -0.70
CA ASP A 68 -20.43 -6.59 0.62
C ASP A 68 -18.97 -6.99 0.93
N SER A 69 -18.09 -6.99 -0.08
CA SER A 69 -16.69 -7.41 0.06
C SER A 69 -15.77 -6.29 0.55
N ILE A 70 -16.18 -5.03 0.40
CA ILE A 70 -15.35 -3.86 0.72
C ILE A 70 -16.02 -2.98 1.78
N GLY A 71 -15.56 -3.11 3.02
CA GLY A 71 -16.02 -2.32 4.16
C GLY A 71 -15.41 -0.91 4.20
N ASP A 72 -15.95 -0.05 5.06
CA ASP A 72 -15.52 1.35 5.18
C ASP A 72 -14.08 1.51 5.72
N GLY A 73 -13.54 0.49 6.40
CA GLY A 73 -12.16 0.48 6.89
C GLY A 73 -11.10 0.13 5.85
N GLN A 74 -11.47 -0.04 4.58
CA GLN A 74 -10.56 -0.44 3.50
C GLN A 74 -10.34 0.69 2.51
N VAL A 75 -9.08 0.83 2.08
CA VAL A 75 -8.67 1.77 1.03
C VAL A 75 -8.18 0.95 -0.16
N CYS A 76 -8.64 1.30 -1.35
CA CYS A 76 -8.25 0.64 -2.57
C CYS A 76 -7.33 1.53 -3.41
N THR A 77 -6.40 0.91 -4.12
CA THR A 77 -5.47 1.60 -5.01
C THR A 77 -5.48 1.00 -6.39
N LEU A 78 -5.34 1.83 -7.41
CA LEU A 78 -5.06 1.41 -8.77
C LEU A 78 -3.60 1.04 -8.89
N ARG A 79 -3.35 -0.19 -9.35
CA ARG A 79 -2.02 -0.65 -9.75
C ARG A 79 -1.68 -0.17 -11.16
N LYS A 80 -0.41 0.09 -11.45
CA LYS A 80 0.05 0.29 -12.84
C LYS A 80 0.16 -1.08 -13.51
N PRO A 81 0.01 -1.19 -14.85
CA PRO A 81 0.29 -2.44 -15.55
C PRO A 81 1.68 -2.95 -15.16
N VAL A 82 1.78 -4.25 -14.85
CA VAL A 82 3.00 -4.97 -14.41
C VAL A 82 3.63 -4.54 -13.07
N SER A 83 2.97 -3.72 -12.25
CA SER A 83 3.43 -3.44 -10.88
C SER A 83 2.30 -3.49 -9.86
N GLY A 84 2.63 -3.74 -8.60
CA GLY A 84 1.68 -3.84 -7.49
C GLY A 84 2.38 -4.34 -6.23
N ALA A 85 1.65 -4.39 -5.11
CA ALA A 85 2.19 -4.87 -3.83
C ALA A 85 2.60 -6.35 -3.89
N CYS A 86 1.68 -7.19 -4.36
CA CYS A 86 1.82 -8.62 -4.63
C CYS A 86 0.69 -9.02 -5.60
N SER A 87 0.82 -10.17 -6.27
CA SER A 87 -0.19 -10.78 -7.16
C SER A 87 -0.77 -12.05 -6.57
#